data_AF-A0A832Z8W2-F1
#
_entry.id   AF-A0A832Z8W2-F1
#
_cell.length_a   1.000
_cell.length_b   1.000
_cell.length_c   1.000
_cell.angle_alpha   90.00
_cell.angle_beta   90.00
_cell.angle_gamma   90.00
#
_symmetry.space_group_name_H-M   'P 1'
#
loop_
_entity.id
_entity.type
_entity.pdbx_description
1 polymer ?
#
loop_
_entity_poly.entity_id
_entity_poly.type
_entity_poly.pdbx_seq_one_letter_code
_entity_poly.pdbx_strand_id
1 'polypeptide(L)'
;MPILILGIDVISENPKRFAVVSWFNGRLEKKGEFTFYRLIRFIRAKRPDIIAMDNIHELGNDLRKFLRALPQGTKLVQITGRPGEQRSLWSLAKEYGIRVGDKFDPYEEAKVCALLASRGVGYEVLAFEDEVIIKVSRGRSQGKGGWSQDRYRRRVHNLIQNMVREIEETLRRAGIPFDLEVEEKDYGLARGEFKVYASREELAGLIKPMHGGDVEIKIKPVERKSLEFVPLKSEKAIQVRKSVIVGLDPGITVGIAALDLDGNIVAVYSERNMAVSDIV
;
A
#
# COMPACT_ATOMS: atom_id res chain seq x y z
N MET A 1 -15.56 3.01 -19.15
CA MET A 1 -15.96 3.64 -17.88
C MET A 1 -15.34 5.02 -17.81
N PRO A 2 -16.00 6.00 -17.16
CA PRO A 2 -15.38 7.29 -16.94
C PRO A 2 -14.16 7.14 -16.02
N ILE A 3 -13.04 7.78 -16.36
CA ILE A 3 -11.79 7.70 -15.60
C ILE A 3 -11.25 9.11 -15.35
N LEU A 4 -10.82 9.37 -14.11
CA LEU A 4 -10.19 10.61 -13.69
C LEU A 4 -8.72 10.36 -13.39
N ILE A 5 -7.84 11.04 -14.12
CA ILE A 5 -6.40 10.97 -13.95
C ILE A 5 -5.88 12.34 -13.55
N LEU A 6 -5.03 12.39 -12.53
CA LEU A 6 -4.28 13.60 -12.17
C LEU A 6 -2.83 13.41 -12.58
N GLY A 7 -2.34 14.24 -13.48
CA GLY A 7 -0.91 14.44 -13.65
C GLY A 7 -0.41 15.46 -12.66
N ILE A 8 0.71 15.17 -12.01
CA ILE A 8 1.36 16.08 -11.07
C ILE A 8 2.85 16.15 -11.34
N ASP A 9 3.43 17.31 -11.07
CA ASP A 9 4.86 17.58 -11.16
C ASP A 9 5.30 18.53 -10.03
N VAL A 10 6.55 18.44 -9.54
CA VAL A 10 7.04 19.25 -8.42
C VAL A 10 7.59 20.60 -8.92
N ILE A 11 6.93 21.69 -8.51
CA ILE A 11 7.35 23.07 -8.82
C ILE A 11 8.47 23.54 -7.90
N SER A 12 8.40 23.18 -6.62
CA SER A 12 9.39 23.59 -5.62
C SER A 12 9.41 22.61 -4.46
N GLU A 13 10.58 22.37 -3.87
CA GLU A 13 10.76 21.49 -2.71
C GLU A 13 10.47 22.17 -1.37
N ASN A 14 10.77 23.48 -1.25
CA ASN A 14 10.65 24.23 0.01
C ASN A 14 9.98 25.61 -0.20
N PRO A 15 8.66 25.74 0.05
CA PRO A 15 7.72 24.67 0.44
C PRO A 15 7.42 23.72 -0.73
N LYS A 16 7.10 22.45 -0.43
CA LYS A 16 6.74 21.45 -1.43
C LYS A 16 5.43 21.83 -2.16
N ARG A 17 5.55 22.18 -3.44
CA ARG A 17 4.45 22.62 -4.32
C ARG A 17 4.38 21.79 -5.59
N PHE A 18 3.17 21.61 -6.09
CA PHE A 18 2.89 20.75 -7.24
C PHE A 18 2.08 21.49 -8.29
N ALA A 19 2.44 21.33 -9.56
CA ALA A 19 1.57 21.61 -10.68
C ALA A 19 0.57 20.46 -10.80
N VAL A 20 -0.71 20.77 -11.02
CA VAL A 20 -1.76 19.75 -11.13
C VAL A 20 -2.56 19.95 -12.40
N VAL A 21 -2.63 18.91 -13.22
CA VAL A 21 -3.48 18.83 -14.41
C VAL A 21 -4.39 17.62 -14.27
N SER A 22 -5.69 17.80 -14.47
CA SER A 22 -6.63 16.69 -14.53
C SER A 22 -6.96 16.33 -15.96
N TRP A 23 -7.02 15.03 -16.24
CA TRP A 23 -7.60 14.46 -17.44
C TRP A 23 -8.85 13.66 -17.06
N PHE A 24 -9.98 13.97 -17.69
CA PHE A 24 -11.24 13.27 -17.49
C PHE A 24 -11.88 12.98 -18.85
N ASN A 25 -11.88 11.71 -19.25
CA ASN A 25 -12.48 11.21 -20.50
C ASN A 25 -12.22 12.09 -21.74
N GLY A 26 -10.95 12.42 -21.99
CA GLY A 26 -10.54 13.21 -23.14
C GLY A 26 -10.47 14.71 -22.90
N ARG A 27 -10.98 15.22 -21.77
CA ARG A 27 -10.87 16.64 -21.42
C ARG A 27 -9.73 16.89 -20.45
N LEU A 28 -8.83 17.81 -20.81
CA LEU A 28 -7.77 18.32 -19.95
C LEU A 28 -8.21 19.60 -19.24
N GLU A 29 -7.82 19.76 -17.98
CA GLU A 29 -8.04 20.97 -17.20
C GLU A 29 -6.87 21.23 -16.26
N LYS A 30 -6.28 22.42 -16.34
CA LYS A 30 -5.25 22.90 -15.41
C LYS A 30 -5.92 23.28 -14.09
N LYS A 31 -5.55 22.62 -13.00
CA LYS A 31 -6.12 22.87 -11.66
C LYS A 31 -5.34 23.94 -10.87
N GLY A 32 -4.10 24.21 -11.27
CA GLY A 32 -3.23 25.20 -10.64
C GLY A 32 -2.21 24.57 -9.68
N GLU A 33 -1.65 25.40 -8.80
CA GLU A 33 -0.62 24.97 -7.84
C GLU A 33 -1.21 24.51 -6.52
N PHE A 34 -0.68 23.41 -6.00
CA PHE A 34 -1.08 22.84 -4.73
C PHE A 34 0.12 22.68 -3.81
N THR A 35 -0.04 23.00 -2.53
CA THR A 35 0.87 22.51 -1.49
C THR A 35 0.59 21.03 -1.23
N PHE A 36 1.54 20.29 -0.64
CA PHE A 36 1.36 18.88 -0.30
C PHE A 36 0.01 18.56 0.38
N TYR A 37 -0.34 19.27 1.45
CA TYR A 37 -1.59 19.02 2.17
C TYR A 37 -2.85 19.42 1.38
N ARG A 38 -2.77 20.48 0.54
CA ARG A 38 -3.89 20.85 -0.35
C ARG A 38 -4.10 19.79 -1.42
N LEU A 39 -3.01 19.24 -1.97
CA LEU A 39 -3.05 18.16 -2.95
C LEU A 39 -3.71 16.91 -2.36
N ILE A 40 -3.28 16.46 -1.18
CA ILE A 40 -3.90 15.32 -0.49
C ILE A 40 -5.40 15.55 -0.25
N ARG A 41 -5.80 16.75 0.19
CA ARG A 41 -7.22 17.07 0.39
C ARG A 41 -8.00 17.01 -0.92
N PHE A 42 -7.42 17.52 -2.01
CA PHE A 42 -8.02 17.49 -3.34
C PHE A 42 -8.19 16.07 -3.86
N ILE A 43 -7.14 15.25 -3.77
CA ILE A 43 -7.17 13.82 -4.14
C ILE A 43 -8.26 13.10 -3.35
N ARG A 44 -8.36 13.30 -2.03
CA ARG A 44 -9.39 12.65 -1.20
C ARG A 44 -10.81 13.06 -1.55
N ALA A 45 -11.01 14.32 -1.94
CA ALA A 45 -12.31 14.83 -2.34
C ALA A 45 -12.71 14.35 -3.74
N LYS A 46 -11.77 14.23 -4.67
CA LYS A 46 -12.04 13.87 -6.07
C LYS A 46 -11.91 12.38 -6.37
N ARG A 47 -11.20 11.63 -5.53
CA ARG A 47 -10.92 10.19 -5.67
C ARG A 47 -10.55 9.81 -7.10
N PRO A 48 -9.43 10.34 -7.64
CA PRO A 48 -8.99 9.98 -8.98
C PRO A 48 -8.63 8.49 -9.05
N ASP A 49 -8.78 7.88 -10.22
CA ASP A 49 -8.36 6.50 -10.44
C ASP A 49 -6.83 6.40 -10.49
N ILE A 50 -6.17 7.40 -11.09
CA ILE A 50 -4.71 7.43 -11.27
C ILE A 50 -4.15 8.80 -10.90
N ILE A 51 -3.01 8.80 -10.21
CA ILE A 51 -2.10 9.94 -10.07
C ILE A 51 -0.82 9.57 -10.82
N ALA A 52 -0.47 10.35 -11.84
CA ALA A 52 0.67 10.12 -12.71
C ALA A 52 1.78 11.15 -12.45
N MET A 53 3.00 10.66 -12.28
CA MET A 53 4.23 11.44 -12.17
C MET A 53 5.25 10.95 -13.18
N ASP A 54 6.14 11.83 -13.62
CA ASP A 54 7.27 11.42 -14.44
C ASP A 54 8.22 10.53 -13.60
N ASN A 55 8.49 10.92 -12.35
CA ASN A 55 9.43 10.32 -11.43
C ASN A 55 8.94 10.46 -9.98
N ILE A 56 8.69 9.33 -9.31
CA ILE A 56 8.23 9.33 -7.92
C ILE A 56 9.30 9.75 -6.90
N HIS A 57 10.58 9.81 -7.29
CA HIS A 57 11.66 10.25 -6.42
C HIS A 57 11.53 11.73 -6.03
N GLU A 58 10.81 12.54 -6.80
CA GLU A 58 10.52 13.93 -6.44
C GLU A 58 9.65 14.07 -5.20
N LEU A 59 8.90 13.02 -4.83
CA LEU A 59 8.20 13.00 -3.55
C LEU A 59 9.19 12.87 -2.37
N GLY A 60 10.37 12.29 -2.59
CA GLY A 60 11.40 12.10 -1.57
C GLY A 60 10.85 11.44 -0.30
N ASN A 61 11.11 12.05 0.85
CA ASN A 61 10.66 11.55 2.16
C ASN A 61 9.13 11.53 2.32
N ASP A 62 8.39 12.28 1.51
CA ASP A 62 6.94 12.31 1.57
C ASP A 62 6.27 11.16 0.80
N LEU A 63 7.00 10.36 0.00
CA LEU A 63 6.42 9.29 -0.84
C LEU A 63 5.54 8.32 -0.05
N ARG A 64 6.05 7.76 1.06
CA ARG A 64 5.29 6.82 1.89
C ARG A 64 4.06 7.47 2.52
N LYS A 65 4.19 8.73 2.92
CA LYS A 65 3.07 9.53 3.47
C LYS A 65 2.02 9.83 2.39
N PHE A 66 2.45 10.09 1.16
CA PHE A 66 1.60 10.33 0.02
C PHE A 66 0.80 9.07 -0.32
N LEU A 67 1.47 7.92 -0.48
CA LEU A 67 0.84 6.62 -0.76
C LEU A 67 -0.18 6.23 0.32
N ARG A 68 0.14 6.36 1.61
CA ARG A 68 -0.82 6.11 2.71
C ARG A 68 -2.03 7.03 2.70
N ALA A 69 -1.93 8.20 2.09
CA ALA A 69 -2.98 9.20 2.10
C ALA A 69 -3.95 9.06 0.92
N LEU A 70 -3.62 8.23 -0.07
CA LEU A 70 -4.44 7.97 -1.25
C LEU A 70 -5.77 7.28 -0.87
N PRO A 71 -6.87 7.63 -1.54
CA PRO A 71 -8.12 6.89 -1.44
C PRO A 71 -7.97 5.45 -1.95
N GLN A 72 -8.82 4.58 -1.43
CA GLN A 72 -8.97 3.22 -1.94
C GLN A 72 -9.21 3.22 -3.46
N GLY A 73 -8.45 2.40 -4.18
CA GLY A 73 -8.50 2.27 -5.63
C GLY A 73 -7.70 3.33 -6.41
N THR A 74 -7.20 4.39 -5.77
CA THR A 74 -6.34 5.38 -6.43
C THR A 74 -4.91 4.85 -6.55
N LYS A 75 -4.40 4.79 -7.79
CA LYS A 75 -3.05 4.31 -8.10
C LYS A 75 -2.05 5.45 -8.25
N LEU A 76 -0.87 5.35 -7.64
CA LEU A 76 0.27 6.21 -8.00
C LEU A 76 1.06 5.53 -9.13
N VAL A 77 1.31 6.25 -10.21
CA VAL A 77 1.93 5.72 -11.42
C VAL A 77 3.16 6.54 -11.78
N GLN A 78 4.29 5.85 -11.96
CA GLN A 78 5.49 6.41 -12.58
C GLN A 78 5.46 6.20 -14.10
N ILE A 79 5.55 7.27 -14.87
CA ILE A 79 5.45 7.22 -16.33
C ILE A 79 6.74 6.76 -17.00
N THR A 80 7.89 7.20 -16.47
CA THR A 80 9.19 7.03 -17.14
C THR A 80 9.72 5.60 -17.12
N GLY A 81 9.08 4.64 -16.43
CA GLY A 81 9.52 3.25 -16.37
C GLY A 81 9.79 2.77 -14.96
N ARG A 82 10.27 1.54 -14.80
CA ARG A 82 10.78 1.01 -13.51
C ARG A 82 12.30 1.26 -13.39
N PRO A 83 12.87 1.22 -12.17
CA PRO A 83 14.31 1.35 -11.99
C PRO A 83 15.10 0.40 -12.92
N GLY A 84 16.12 0.93 -13.61
CA GLY A 84 16.92 0.20 -14.60
C GLY A 84 16.39 0.19 -16.04
N GLU A 85 15.11 0.54 -16.26
CA GLU A 85 14.45 0.55 -17.58
C GLU A 85 13.82 1.91 -17.89
N GLN A 86 14.35 2.99 -17.30
CA GLN A 86 13.77 4.32 -17.43
C GLN A 86 14.01 4.94 -18.83
N ARG A 87 12.99 5.64 -19.32
CA ARG A 87 12.98 6.41 -20.56
C ARG A 87 12.57 7.85 -20.25
N SER A 88 13.04 8.81 -21.05
CA SER A 88 12.62 10.20 -20.86
C SER A 88 11.13 10.41 -21.15
N LEU A 89 10.47 11.23 -20.33
CA LEU A 89 9.07 11.61 -20.50
C LEU A 89 8.79 12.10 -21.93
N TRP A 90 9.69 12.93 -22.46
CA TRP A 90 9.57 13.52 -23.79
C TRP A 90 9.71 12.51 -24.94
N SER A 91 10.55 11.48 -24.77
CA SER A 91 10.66 10.39 -25.75
C SER A 91 9.36 9.60 -25.82
N LEU A 92 8.78 9.27 -24.65
CA LEU A 92 7.47 8.62 -24.56
C LEU A 92 6.37 9.51 -25.16
N ALA A 93 6.35 10.81 -24.85
CA ALA A 93 5.38 11.74 -25.41
C ALA A 93 5.41 11.74 -26.95
N LYS A 94 6.61 11.79 -27.55
CA LYS A 94 6.80 11.75 -29.00
C LYS A 94 6.31 10.43 -29.60
N GLU A 95 6.65 9.30 -28.99
CA GLU A 95 6.22 7.97 -29.44
C GLU A 95 4.70 7.83 -29.46
N TYR A 96 4.02 8.37 -28.45
CA TYR A 96 2.57 8.33 -28.33
C TYR A 96 1.85 9.50 -29.05
N GLY A 97 2.58 10.28 -29.87
CA GLY A 97 2.01 11.37 -30.67
C GLY A 97 1.44 12.53 -29.86
N ILE A 98 1.91 12.74 -28.63
CA ILE A 98 1.48 13.83 -27.76
C ILE A 98 2.19 15.12 -28.17
N ARG A 99 1.41 16.17 -28.43
CA ARG A 99 1.96 17.51 -28.69
C ARG A 99 2.49 18.10 -27.39
N VAL A 100 3.79 18.40 -27.40
CA VAL A 100 4.51 18.99 -26.27
C VAL A 100 4.69 20.49 -26.51
N GLY A 101 4.35 21.28 -25.51
CA GLY A 101 4.63 22.72 -25.41
C GLY A 101 6.03 22.99 -24.86
N ASP A 102 6.12 23.86 -23.87
CA ASP A 102 7.38 24.14 -23.18
C ASP A 102 7.77 22.97 -22.26
N LYS A 103 8.94 22.39 -22.50
CA LYS A 103 9.45 21.24 -21.75
C LYS A 103 9.96 21.59 -20.36
N PHE A 104 10.04 22.87 -20.03
CA PHE A 104 10.44 23.32 -18.69
C PHE A 104 9.24 23.83 -17.87
N ASP A 105 8.01 23.73 -18.42
CA ASP A 105 6.79 24.07 -17.69
C ASP A 105 6.28 22.85 -16.91
N PRO A 106 6.23 22.90 -15.56
CA PRO A 106 5.68 21.83 -14.73
C PRO A 106 4.25 21.41 -15.11
N TYR A 107 3.45 22.34 -15.62
CA TYR A 107 2.10 22.01 -16.09
C TYR A 107 2.11 21.20 -17.38
N GLU A 108 3.12 21.39 -18.22
CA GLU A 108 3.29 20.61 -19.44
C GLU A 108 3.71 19.18 -19.09
N GLU A 109 4.62 19.00 -18.13
CA GLU A 109 5.01 17.69 -17.61
C GLU A 109 3.82 16.95 -17.00
N ALA A 110 3.11 17.60 -16.08
CA ALA A 110 1.89 17.07 -15.49
C ALA A 110 0.85 16.68 -16.58
N LYS A 111 0.65 17.52 -17.59
CA LYS A 111 -0.26 17.23 -18.72
C LYS A 111 0.17 15.97 -19.48
N VAL A 112 1.46 15.88 -19.83
CA VAL A 112 2.01 14.74 -20.57
C VAL A 112 1.89 13.46 -19.75
N CYS A 113 2.19 13.51 -18.45
CA CYS A 113 2.00 12.37 -17.54
C CYS A 113 0.56 11.87 -17.52
N ALA A 114 -0.42 12.78 -17.37
CA ALA A 114 -1.83 12.41 -17.38
C ALA A 114 -2.27 11.76 -18.72
N LEU A 115 -1.77 12.28 -19.85
CA LEU A 115 -2.07 11.78 -21.19
C LEU A 115 -1.40 10.44 -21.53
N LEU A 116 -0.24 10.16 -20.94
CA LEU A 116 0.45 8.87 -21.08
C LEU A 116 -0.24 7.82 -20.21
N ALA A 117 -0.56 8.14 -18.95
CA ALA A 117 -1.35 7.28 -18.09
C ALA A 117 -2.72 6.94 -18.69
N SER A 118 -3.40 7.89 -19.34
CA SER A 118 -4.68 7.62 -20.01
C SER A 118 -4.59 6.65 -21.19
N ARG A 119 -3.38 6.47 -21.74
CA ARG A 119 -3.08 5.46 -22.78
C ARG A 119 -2.52 4.16 -22.19
N GLY A 120 -2.53 4.01 -20.87
CA GLY A 120 -2.03 2.84 -20.15
C GLY A 120 -0.50 2.75 -20.10
N VAL A 121 0.20 3.89 -20.26
CA VAL A 121 1.65 3.96 -20.13
C VAL A 121 2.02 4.27 -18.67
N GLY A 122 3.01 3.54 -18.16
CA GLY A 122 3.55 3.73 -16.82
C GLY A 122 3.40 2.49 -15.95
N TYR A 123 3.94 2.60 -14.74
CA TYR A 123 4.02 1.54 -13.76
C TYR A 123 3.40 2.00 -12.45
N GLU A 124 2.42 1.26 -11.96
CA GLU A 124 1.86 1.40 -10.62
C GLU A 124 2.94 1.13 -9.58
N VAL A 125 3.05 2.03 -8.60
CA VAL A 125 4.02 1.95 -7.52
C VAL A 125 3.37 1.35 -6.28
N LEU A 126 3.80 0.15 -5.91
CA LEU A 126 3.33 -0.56 -4.72
C LEU A 126 4.38 -0.46 -3.61
N ALA A 127 3.96 0.08 -2.46
CA ALA A 127 4.82 0.24 -1.27
C ALA A 127 4.37 -0.61 -0.07
N PHE A 128 3.22 -1.27 -0.17
CA PHE A 128 2.63 -2.06 0.90
C PHE A 128 2.39 -3.50 0.42
N GLU A 129 2.50 -4.44 1.34
CA GLU A 129 2.11 -5.83 1.12
C GLU A 129 0.60 -5.99 1.28
N ASP A 130 0.05 -7.11 0.82
CA ASP A 130 -1.34 -7.51 1.08
C ASP A 130 -1.47 -8.08 2.51
N GLU A 131 -0.84 -7.38 3.45
CA GLU A 131 -0.79 -7.71 4.86
C GLU A 131 -1.03 -6.46 5.70
N VAL A 132 -1.76 -6.63 6.80
CA VAL A 132 -2.11 -5.55 7.72
C VAL A 132 -1.88 -6.00 9.16
N ILE A 133 -1.17 -5.16 9.91
CA ILE A 133 -0.99 -5.34 11.35
C ILE A 133 -2.10 -4.60 12.09
N ILE A 134 -2.88 -5.33 12.88
CA ILE A 134 -3.87 -4.77 13.81
C ILE A 134 -3.34 -4.95 15.23
N LYS A 135 -2.97 -3.85 15.86
CA LYS A 135 -2.46 -3.83 17.23
C LYS A 135 -3.51 -3.29 18.18
N VAL A 136 -3.88 -4.11 19.15
CA VAL A 136 -4.76 -3.76 20.27
C VAL A 136 -3.87 -3.58 21.50
N SER A 137 -3.85 -2.37 22.05
CA SER A 137 -3.06 -2.07 23.23
C SER A 137 -3.76 -1.06 24.12
N ARG A 138 -3.24 -0.86 25.33
CA ARG A 138 -3.63 0.26 26.19
C ARG A 138 -3.52 1.62 25.46
N GLY A 139 -4.52 2.49 25.62
CA GLY A 139 -4.57 3.80 24.97
C GLY A 139 -3.87 4.94 25.74
N ARG A 140 -3.58 4.75 27.03
CA ARG A 140 -2.92 5.75 27.89
C ARG A 140 -1.78 5.13 28.69
N SER A 141 -0.70 5.89 28.92
CA SER A 141 0.36 5.51 29.87
C SER A 141 -0.11 5.69 31.32
N GLN A 142 0.46 4.92 32.26
CA GLN A 142 0.13 5.10 33.68
C GLN A 142 1.05 6.20 34.22
N GLY A 143 0.51 7.13 34.99
CA GLY A 143 1.31 8.04 35.81
C GLY A 143 2.02 7.32 36.96
N LYS A 144 2.77 8.05 37.78
CA LYS A 144 3.45 7.51 38.96
C LYS A 144 2.46 7.24 40.11
N GLY A 145 2.05 5.98 40.26
CA GLY A 145 1.44 5.43 41.48
C GLY A 145 0.04 5.93 41.85
N GLY A 146 -0.68 5.13 42.64
CA GLY A 146 -1.98 5.50 43.20
C GLY A 146 -2.76 4.28 43.69
N TRP A 147 -3.57 4.46 44.73
CA TRP A 147 -4.37 3.40 45.36
C TRP A 147 -5.35 2.69 44.39
N SER A 148 -5.61 3.27 43.22
CA SER A 148 -6.51 2.74 42.18
C SER A 148 -5.80 2.13 40.96
N GLN A 149 -4.47 2.08 40.92
CA GLN A 149 -3.72 1.62 39.74
C GLN A 149 -3.99 0.17 39.35
N ASP A 150 -4.01 -0.75 40.33
CA ASP A 150 -4.24 -2.17 40.05
C ASP A 150 -5.65 -2.43 39.53
N ARG A 151 -6.64 -1.72 40.09
CA ARG A 151 -8.03 -1.77 39.61
C ARG A 151 -8.12 -1.27 38.16
N TYR A 152 -7.44 -0.16 37.85
CA TYR A 152 -7.38 0.36 36.49
C TYR A 152 -6.70 -0.62 35.53
N ARG A 153 -5.55 -1.19 35.92
CA ARG A 153 -4.81 -2.17 35.13
C ARG A 153 -5.65 -3.40 34.79
N ARG A 154 -6.33 -3.97 35.78
CA ARG A 154 -7.28 -5.09 35.58
C ARG A 154 -8.39 -4.73 34.60
N ARG A 155 -9.03 -3.57 34.78
CA ARG A 155 -10.08 -3.10 33.87
C ARG A 155 -9.54 -2.98 32.44
N VAL A 156 -8.37 -2.38 32.24
CA VAL A 156 -7.76 -2.22 30.92
C VAL A 156 -7.47 -3.59 30.28
N HIS A 157 -6.85 -4.53 31.00
CA HIS A 157 -6.54 -5.85 30.45
C HIS A 157 -7.81 -6.60 30.02
N ASN A 158 -8.88 -6.53 30.82
CA ASN A 158 -10.18 -7.10 30.43
C ASN A 158 -10.75 -6.45 29.16
N LEU A 159 -10.63 -5.12 29.01
CA LEU A 159 -11.06 -4.42 27.80
C LEU A 159 -10.25 -4.83 26.57
N ILE A 160 -8.93 -4.99 26.72
CA ILE A 160 -8.06 -5.46 25.65
C ILE A 160 -8.44 -6.89 25.25
N GLN A 161 -8.62 -7.79 26.23
CA GLN A 161 -9.02 -9.18 25.97
C GLN A 161 -10.34 -9.27 25.21
N ASN A 162 -11.36 -8.50 25.63
CA ASN A 162 -12.65 -8.45 24.94
C ASN A 162 -12.50 -7.95 23.50
N MET A 163 -11.70 -6.90 23.28
CA MET A 163 -11.48 -6.33 21.95
C MET A 163 -10.71 -7.27 21.02
N VAL A 164 -9.70 -7.97 21.56
CA VAL A 164 -8.97 -9.01 20.81
C VAL A 164 -9.93 -10.10 20.38
N ARG A 165 -10.79 -10.60 21.28
CA ARG A 165 -11.79 -11.61 20.94
C ARG A 165 -12.79 -11.13 19.88
N GLU A 166 -13.28 -9.90 19.99
CA GLU A 166 -14.21 -9.32 19.01
C GLU A 166 -13.59 -9.21 17.60
N ILE A 167 -12.34 -8.77 17.52
CA ILE A 167 -11.58 -8.70 16.26
C ILE A 167 -11.36 -10.10 15.69
N GLU A 168 -10.93 -11.05 16.53
CA GLU A 168 -10.70 -12.44 16.13
C GLU A 168 -11.98 -13.07 15.53
N GLU A 169 -13.12 -12.94 16.20
CA GLU A 169 -14.41 -13.43 15.72
C GLU A 169 -14.86 -12.74 14.43
N THR A 170 -14.54 -11.45 14.27
CA THR A 170 -14.87 -10.70 13.06
C THR A 170 -14.06 -11.19 11.86
N LEU A 171 -12.75 -11.42 12.04
CA LEU A 171 -11.87 -11.95 10.99
C LEU A 171 -12.27 -13.39 10.62
N ARG A 172 -12.51 -14.26 11.61
CA ARG A 172 -12.98 -15.64 11.38
C ARG A 172 -14.29 -15.69 10.61
N ARG A 173 -15.28 -14.86 10.98
CA ARG A 173 -16.57 -14.79 10.28
C ARG A 173 -16.44 -14.29 8.84
N ALA A 174 -15.50 -13.38 8.59
CA ALA A 174 -15.20 -12.88 7.24
C ALA A 174 -14.34 -13.84 6.41
N GLY A 175 -13.85 -14.95 6.99
CA GLY A 175 -12.97 -15.91 6.30
C GLY A 175 -11.58 -15.33 5.99
N ILE A 176 -11.15 -14.28 6.71
CA ILE A 176 -9.86 -13.63 6.48
C ILE A 176 -8.79 -14.34 7.32
N PRO A 177 -7.71 -14.89 6.71
CA PRO A 177 -6.63 -15.53 7.45
C PRO A 177 -5.84 -14.51 8.29
N PHE A 178 -5.43 -14.93 9.49
CA PHE A 178 -4.58 -14.13 10.36
C PHE A 178 -3.77 -14.99 11.34
N ASP A 179 -2.64 -14.45 11.77
CA ASP A 179 -1.94 -14.89 12.99
C ASP A 179 -2.26 -13.93 14.14
N LEU A 180 -2.31 -14.45 15.37
CA LEU A 180 -2.51 -13.66 16.58
C LEU A 180 -1.37 -13.90 17.57
N GLU A 181 -0.66 -12.84 17.93
CA GLU A 181 0.32 -12.82 19.00
C GLU A 181 -0.24 -12.03 20.20
N VAL A 182 -0.14 -12.60 21.40
CA VAL A 182 -0.67 -11.99 22.63
C VAL A 182 0.43 -11.83 23.67
N GLU A 183 0.43 -10.69 24.35
CA GLU A 183 1.30 -10.43 25.50
C GLU A 183 0.45 -10.49 26.77
N GLU A 184 0.72 -11.47 27.64
CA GLU A 184 0.07 -11.61 28.94
C GLU A 184 0.90 -10.99 30.07
N LYS A 185 0.21 -10.43 31.07
CA LYS A 185 0.80 -9.94 32.33
C LYS A 185 -0.07 -10.37 33.51
N ASP A 186 0.35 -10.01 34.73
CA ASP A 186 -0.26 -10.38 36.02
C ASP A 186 -1.79 -10.28 36.11
N TYR A 187 -2.44 -9.48 35.27
CA TYR A 187 -3.90 -9.25 35.27
C TYR A 187 -4.59 -9.60 33.95
N GLY A 188 -3.97 -10.42 33.12
CA GLY A 188 -4.49 -10.85 31.81
C GLY A 188 -3.78 -10.17 30.64
N LEU A 189 -4.49 -10.10 29.52
CA LEU A 189 -3.94 -9.71 28.23
C LEU A 189 -3.58 -8.22 28.19
N ALA A 190 -2.29 -7.92 28.04
CA ALA A 190 -1.75 -6.57 28.01
C ALA A 190 -1.70 -5.98 26.59
N ARG A 191 -1.62 -6.85 25.57
CA ARG A 191 -1.60 -6.50 24.14
C ARG A 191 -2.01 -7.70 23.30
N GLY A 192 -2.71 -7.43 22.20
CA GLY A 192 -2.89 -8.37 21.10
C GLY A 192 -2.40 -7.75 19.80
N GLU A 193 -1.76 -8.55 18.95
CA GLU A 193 -1.31 -8.15 17.63
C GLU A 193 -1.76 -9.19 16.61
N PHE A 194 -2.54 -8.76 15.63
CA PHE A 194 -2.94 -9.59 14.51
C PHE A 194 -2.08 -9.26 13.31
N LYS A 195 -1.47 -10.29 12.71
CA LYS A 195 -0.93 -10.21 11.37
C LYS A 195 -1.99 -10.75 10.42
N VAL A 196 -2.66 -9.87 9.69
CA VAL A 196 -3.81 -10.22 8.85
C VAL A 196 -3.38 -10.28 7.39
N TYR A 197 -3.69 -11.39 6.73
CA TYR A 197 -3.34 -11.64 5.34
C TYR A 197 -4.44 -11.14 4.39
N ALA A 198 -4.62 -9.82 4.39
CA ALA A 198 -5.55 -9.13 3.52
C ALA A 198 -5.08 -7.69 3.29
N SER A 199 -5.53 -7.09 2.20
CA SER A 199 -5.30 -5.69 1.91
C SER A 199 -5.98 -4.77 2.92
N ARG A 200 -5.52 -3.52 3.01
CA ARG A 200 -6.16 -2.52 3.87
C ARG A 200 -7.60 -2.24 3.45
N GLU A 201 -7.84 -2.37 2.16
CA GLU A 201 -9.10 -2.21 1.44
C GLU A 201 -10.12 -3.27 1.87
N GLU A 202 -9.74 -4.54 1.91
CA GLU A 202 -10.62 -5.63 2.34
C GLU A 202 -10.99 -5.52 3.82
N LEU A 203 -10.05 -5.04 4.65
CA LEU A 203 -10.30 -4.80 6.08
C LEU A 203 -11.10 -3.52 6.36
N ALA A 204 -11.24 -2.63 5.36
CA ALA A 204 -11.95 -1.38 5.54
C ALA A 204 -13.44 -1.65 5.78
N GLY A 205 -13.95 -1.21 6.93
CA GLY A 205 -15.35 -1.38 7.30
C GLY A 205 -15.62 -2.56 8.23
N LEU A 206 -14.77 -3.59 8.22
CA LEU A 206 -14.83 -4.70 9.19
C LEU A 206 -14.27 -4.28 10.54
N ILE A 207 -13.08 -3.66 10.54
CA ILE A 207 -12.38 -3.25 11.77
C ILE A 207 -12.02 -1.78 11.67
N LYS A 208 -12.48 -0.99 12.65
CA LYS A 208 -12.24 0.45 12.71
C LYS A 208 -11.11 0.78 13.69
N PRO A 209 -10.22 1.72 13.35
CA PRO A 209 -9.22 2.18 14.29
C PRO A 209 -9.89 2.93 15.46
N MET A 210 -9.34 2.80 16.66
CA MET A 210 -9.87 3.42 17.88
C MET A 210 -8.75 4.12 18.64
N HIS A 211 -8.96 5.38 19.04
CA HIS A 211 -7.99 6.21 19.77
C HIS A 211 -8.68 7.00 20.89
N GLY A 212 -7.92 7.43 21.91
CA GLY A 212 -8.38 8.38 22.94
C GLY A 212 -9.06 7.77 24.18
N GLY A 213 -9.30 6.46 24.19
CA GLY A 213 -9.87 5.71 25.32
C GLY A 213 -8.83 4.97 26.17
N ASP A 214 -9.32 4.02 26.98
CA ASP A 214 -8.49 3.11 27.78
C ASP A 214 -7.75 2.07 26.91
N VAL A 215 -8.32 1.76 25.75
CA VAL A 215 -7.78 0.86 24.72
C VAL A 215 -7.62 1.63 23.41
N GLU A 216 -6.65 1.24 22.63
CA GLU A 216 -6.31 1.77 21.32
C GLU A 216 -6.20 0.61 20.33
N ILE A 217 -6.78 0.81 19.13
CA ILE A 217 -6.68 -0.12 18.00
C ILE A 217 -5.97 0.63 16.88
N LYS A 218 -4.74 0.21 16.59
CA LYS A 218 -3.93 0.71 15.48
C LYS A 218 -3.95 -0.29 14.36
N ILE A 219 -4.30 0.18 13.16
CA ILE A 219 -4.31 -0.64 11.95
C ILE A 219 -3.29 -0.05 10.99
N LYS A 220 -2.28 -0.83 10.59
CA LYS A 220 -1.21 -0.36 9.71
C LYS A 220 -0.94 -1.40 8.62
N PRO A 221 -0.92 -1.01 7.34
CA PRO A 221 -0.44 -1.90 6.29
C PRO A 221 1.05 -2.22 6.51
N VAL A 222 1.47 -3.42 6.16
CA VAL A 222 2.87 -3.83 6.20
C VAL A 222 3.60 -3.14 5.05
N GLU A 223 4.69 -2.47 5.37
CA GLU A 223 5.51 -1.78 4.39
C GLU A 223 6.47 -2.76 3.70
N ARG A 224 6.51 -2.73 2.36
CA ARG A 224 7.50 -3.50 1.61
C ARG A 224 8.91 -2.98 1.89
N LYS A 225 9.89 -3.89 1.86
CA LYS A 225 11.32 -3.56 1.93
C LYS A 225 11.75 -2.66 0.78
N SER A 226 11.23 -2.92 -0.43
CA SER A 226 11.46 -2.15 -1.65
C SER A 226 10.15 -1.85 -2.37
N LEU A 227 10.15 -0.82 -3.22
CA LEU A 227 9.00 -0.50 -4.06
C LEU A 227 8.90 -1.50 -5.21
N GLU A 228 7.69 -2.01 -5.47
CA GLU A 228 7.40 -2.79 -6.67
C GLU A 228 6.76 -1.90 -7.74
N PHE A 229 7.11 -2.14 -9.00
CA PHE A 229 6.62 -1.37 -10.16
C PHE A 229 5.87 -2.31 -11.11
N VAL A 230 4.54 -2.16 -11.18
CA VAL A 230 3.66 -3.03 -11.98
C VAL A 230 3.15 -2.29 -13.23
N PRO A 231 3.37 -2.77 -14.46
CA PRO A 231 2.89 -2.08 -15.67
C PRO A 231 1.38 -1.86 -15.69
N LEU A 232 0.92 -0.68 -16.12
CA LEU A 232 -0.52 -0.39 -16.29
C LEU A 232 -1.17 -1.21 -17.43
N LYS A 233 -0.49 -1.30 -18.57
CA LYS A 233 -0.90 -2.18 -19.67
C LYS A 233 -0.37 -3.59 -19.42
N SER A 234 -1.27 -4.44 -18.96
CA SER A 234 -1.04 -5.85 -18.64
C SER A 234 -0.85 -6.76 -19.85
N GLU A 235 -1.04 -6.28 -21.09
CA GLU A 235 -0.97 -7.11 -22.31
C GLU A 235 0.39 -7.77 -22.56
N LYS A 236 1.49 -7.27 -22.00
CA LYS A 236 2.80 -7.95 -22.03
C LYS A 236 3.28 -8.51 -20.69
N ALA A 237 2.66 -8.10 -19.58
CA ALA A 237 3.02 -8.60 -18.25
C ALA A 237 2.26 -9.89 -17.88
N ILE A 238 1.07 -10.10 -18.45
CA ILE A 238 0.32 -11.36 -18.32
C ILE A 238 0.99 -12.48 -19.14
N GLN A 239 1.65 -12.15 -20.26
CA GLN A 239 2.39 -13.14 -21.06
C GLN A 239 3.71 -13.62 -20.41
N VAL A 240 4.21 -12.94 -19.36
CA VAL A 240 5.48 -13.31 -18.69
C VAL A 240 5.35 -13.40 -17.17
N ARG A 241 4.13 -13.57 -16.64
CA ARG A 241 3.95 -14.16 -15.32
C ARG A 241 3.55 -15.61 -15.54
N LYS A 242 4.54 -16.49 -15.59
CA LYS A 242 4.28 -17.93 -15.37
C LYS A 242 3.86 -18.06 -13.91
N SER A 243 2.56 -18.03 -13.64
CA SER A 243 2.05 -18.41 -12.34
C SER A 243 2.47 -19.86 -12.09
N VAL A 244 3.04 -20.11 -10.92
CA VAL A 244 3.43 -21.45 -10.51
C VAL A 244 2.65 -21.86 -9.28
N ILE A 245 2.28 -23.13 -9.22
CA ILE A 245 1.70 -23.78 -8.04
C ILE A 245 2.88 -24.33 -7.24
N VAL A 246 3.05 -23.89 -6.00
CA VAL A 246 4.12 -24.38 -5.12
C VAL A 246 3.51 -25.29 -4.05
N GLY A 247 3.93 -26.55 -4.03
CA GLY A 247 3.65 -27.51 -2.97
C GLY A 247 4.81 -27.53 -1.98
N LEU A 248 4.49 -27.44 -0.68
CA LEU A 248 5.42 -27.58 0.42
C LEU A 248 5.03 -28.79 1.26
N ASP A 249 5.94 -29.75 1.41
CA ASP A 249 5.79 -30.91 2.30
C ASP A 249 6.77 -30.76 3.49
N PRO A 250 6.29 -30.26 4.65
CA PRO A 250 7.15 -29.99 5.80
C PRO A 250 7.45 -31.27 6.61
N GLY A 251 8.72 -31.47 6.97
CA GLY A 251 9.17 -32.60 7.79
C GLY A 251 10.66 -32.48 8.14
N ILE A 252 11.28 -33.57 8.63
CA ILE A 252 12.75 -33.61 8.84
C ILE A 252 13.49 -33.30 7.53
N THR A 253 12.91 -33.68 6.40
CA THR A 253 13.30 -33.23 5.07
C THR A 253 12.13 -32.43 4.52
N VAL A 254 12.35 -31.15 4.19
CA VAL A 254 11.34 -30.31 3.54
C VAL A 254 11.40 -30.57 2.05
N GLY A 255 10.27 -30.92 1.45
CA GLY A 255 10.11 -31.00 0.00
C GLY A 255 9.43 -29.75 -0.55
N ILE A 256 9.98 -29.19 -1.63
CA ILE A 256 9.41 -28.05 -2.37
C ILE A 256 9.23 -28.48 -3.82
N ALA A 257 8.02 -28.37 -4.36
CA ALA A 257 7.73 -28.60 -5.77
C ALA A 257 7.04 -27.37 -6.36
N ALA A 258 7.55 -26.85 -7.46
CA ALA A 258 6.92 -25.79 -8.24
C ALA A 258 6.45 -26.37 -9.58
N LEU A 259 5.19 -26.14 -9.91
CA LEU A 259 4.54 -26.55 -11.16
C LEU A 259 4.06 -25.31 -11.89
N ASP A 260 4.02 -25.30 -13.21
CA ASP A 260 3.22 -24.30 -13.93
C ASP A 260 1.72 -24.65 -13.88
N LEU A 261 0.87 -23.76 -14.40
CA LEU A 261 -0.58 -23.98 -14.42
C LEU A 261 -1.02 -25.12 -15.35
N ASP A 262 -0.15 -25.56 -16.26
CA ASP A 262 -0.38 -26.70 -17.14
C ASP A 262 0.06 -28.03 -16.48
N GLY A 263 0.58 -27.97 -15.25
CA GLY A 263 1.04 -29.13 -14.48
C GLY A 263 2.45 -29.60 -14.83
N ASN A 264 3.22 -28.82 -15.59
CA ASN A 264 4.62 -29.14 -15.85
C ASN A 264 5.48 -28.77 -14.63
N ILE A 265 6.44 -29.63 -14.31
CA ILE A 265 7.38 -29.40 -13.21
C ILE A 265 8.35 -28.28 -13.60
N VAL A 266 8.32 -27.19 -12.85
CA VAL A 266 9.23 -26.05 -12.96
C VAL A 266 10.47 -26.23 -12.10
N ALA A 267 10.30 -26.74 -10.87
CA ALA A 267 11.41 -27.05 -9.97
C ALA A 267 10.99 -28.08 -8.92
N VAL A 268 11.95 -28.89 -8.46
CA VAL A 268 11.81 -29.76 -7.29
C VAL A 268 13.06 -29.61 -6.44
N TYR A 269 12.89 -29.38 -5.15
CA TYR A 269 13.95 -29.21 -4.17
C TYR A 269 13.63 -29.98 -2.90
N SER A 270 14.66 -30.51 -2.23
CA SER A 270 14.49 -31.11 -0.92
C SER A 270 15.72 -30.92 -0.06
N GLU A 271 15.54 -30.53 1.21
CA GLU A 271 16.64 -30.34 2.14
C GLU A 271 16.30 -30.81 3.56
N ARG A 272 17.29 -31.38 4.25
CA ARG A 272 17.16 -31.83 5.65
C ARG A 272 17.40 -30.68 6.61
N ASN A 273 16.58 -30.62 7.67
CA ASN A 273 16.66 -29.58 8.71
C ASN A 273 16.54 -28.15 8.17
N MET A 274 15.82 -27.96 7.05
CA MET A 274 15.57 -26.64 6.47
C MET A 274 14.65 -25.84 7.39
N ALA A 275 15.05 -24.61 7.75
CA ALA A 275 14.21 -23.73 8.54
C ALA A 275 13.16 -23.05 7.66
N VAL A 276 12.02 -22.66 8.23
CA VAL A 276 10.96 -21.94 7.50
C VAL A 276 11.49 -20.61 6.92
N SER A 277 12.49 -20.01 7.56
CA SER A 277 13.18 -18.81 7.05
C SER A 277 13.94 -19.04 5.74
N ASP A 278 14.34 -20.28 5.47
CA ASP A 278 15.10 -20.63 4.26
C ASP A 278 14.18 -20.83 3.05
N ILE A 279 12.85 -20.84 3.26
CA ILE A 279 11.81 -21.07 2.25
C ILE A 279 11.29 -19.74 1.64
N VAL A 280 11.51 -18.59 2.30
CA VAL A 280 10.91 -17.27 1.97
C VAL A 280 11.84 -16.38 1.13
#